data_AF-A0A0Q9QFH7-F1
#
_entry.id   AF-A0A0Q9QFH7-F1
#
_cell.length_a   1.000
_cell.length_b   1.000
_cell.length_c   1.000
_cell.angle_alpha   90.00
_cell.angle_beta   90.00
_cell.angle_gamma   90.00
#
_symmetry.space_group_name_H-M   'P 1'
#
loop_
_entity.id
_entity.type
_entity.pdbx_description
1 polymer ?
#
loop_
_entity_poly.entity_id
_entity_poly.type
_entity_poly.pdbx_seq_one_letter_code
_entity_poly.pdbx_strand_id
1 'polypeptide(L)'
;MRIVLLGDSHLARVQRRLPGVGENVLNAAQGGATVLHLEVQADGADLMGSDVVVVCVGTNDAAPWNDVSVAGFRRGLGRFVRSRPAGAWVIMSPPGVDEARLGPRDRTNAVVNEYRDAAATVAASHSARLLDTRSMLAQLGTAAFAKDGLHLSGAAYRLLLPALAASTQSD
;
A
#
# COMPACT_ATOMS: atom_id res chain seq x y z
N MET A 1 18.54 3.55 10.50
CA MET A 1 17.60 3.15 9.42
C MET A 1 16.28 3.88 9.66
N ARG A 2 15.75 4.57 8.64
CA ARG A 2 14.45 5.25 8.69
C ARG A 2 13.47 4.48 7.81
N ILE A 3 12.24 4.31 8.28
CA ILE A 3 11.15 3.70 7.50
C ILE A 3 10.30 4.83 6.92
N VAL A 4 10.02 4.81 5.63
CA VAL A 4 9.17 5.80 4.97
C VAL A 4 7.93 5.11 4.41
N LEU A 5 6.74 5.53 4.85
CA LEU A 5 5.47 5.01 4.35
C LEU A 5 4.91 5.95 3.28
N LEU A 6 4.70 5.43 2.08
CA LEU A 6 4.14 6.12 0.94
C LEU A 6 2.89 5.39 0.44
N GLY A 7 1.89 6.14 0.02
CA GLY A 7 0.71 5.60 -0.62
C GLY A 7 -0.57 6.21 -0.09
N ASP A 8 -1.59 5.37 0.08
CA ASP A 8 -2.96 5.83 0.28
C ASP A 8 -3.45 5.78 1.74
N SER A 9 -4.77 5.85 1.90
CA SER A 9 -5.45 5.82 3.20
C SER A 9 -5.10 4.59 4.08
N HIS A 10 -4.70 3.47 3.48
CA HIS A 10 -4.32 2.26 4.21
C HIS A 10 -3.03 2.46 5.01
N LEU A 11 -2.08 3.26 4.50
CA LEU A 11 -0.88 3.64 5.23
C LEU A 11 -1.05 4.97 5.98
N ALA A 12 -1.80 5.94 5.44
CA ALA A 12 -2.00 7.23 6.10
C ALA A 12 -2.63 7.07 7.50
N ARG A 13 -3.53 6.09 7.67
CA ARG A 13 -4.17 5.77 8.96
C ARG A 13 -3.22 5.14 9.99
N VAL A 14 -2.04 4.67 9.58
CA VAL A 14 -0.99 4.15 10.47
C VAL A 14 -0.35 5.27 11.30
N GLN A 15 -0.55 6.56 10.96
CA GLN A 15 0.00 7.71 11.68
C GLN A 15 -0.16 7.64 13.21
N ARG A 16 -1.28 7.12 13.70
CA ARG A 16 -1.57 7.01 15.15
C ARG A 16 -0.92 5.80 15.82
N ARG A 17 -0.21 4.97 15.04
CA ARG A 17 0.33 3.65 15.43
C ARG A 17 1.75 3.43 14.91
N LEU A 18 2.46 4.50 14.54
CA LEU A 18 3.85 4.44 14.07
C LEU A 18 4.79 3.69 15.03
N PRO A 19 4.68 3.81 16.37
CA PRO A 19 5.52 3.04 17.28
C PRO A 19 5.36 1.52 17.14
N GLY A 20 4.24 1.04 16.59
CA GLY A 20 4.02 -0.37 16.29
C GLY A 20 4.64 -0.85 14.96
N VAL A 21 5.22 0.06 14.17
CA VAL A 21 5.94 -0.23 12.92
C VAL A 21 7.44 -0.16 13.14
N GLY A 22 7.92 0.85 13.87
CA GLY A 22 9.34 1.00 14.21
C GLY A 22 9.61 2.31 14.96
N GLU A 23 10.86 2.49 15.41
CA GLU A 23 11.25 3.67 16.21
C GLU A 23 11.45 4.94 15.38
N ASN A 24 11.83 4.80 14.10
CA ASN A 24 12.08 5.92 13.18
C ASN A 24 11.25 5.77 11.91
N VAL A 25 9.98 6.18 11.98
CA VAL A 25 9.00 6.05 10.89
C VAL A 25 8.50 7.42 10.48
N LEU A 26 8.66 7.75 9.20
CA LEU A 26 8.02 8.90 8.55
C LEU A 26 6.85 8.39 7.71
N ASN A 27 5.65 8.91 7.96
CA ASN A 27 4.49 8.57 7.15
C ASN A 27 4.12 9.76 6.25
N ALA A 28 4.37 9.60 4.95
CA ALA A 28 4.01 10.57 3.92
C ALA A 28 2.83 10.08 3.05
N ALA A 29 2.18 8.97 3.44
CA ALA A 29 0.99 8.48 2.77
C ALA A 29 -0.19 9.43 2.97
N GLN A 30 -1.02 9.57 1.94
CA GLN A 30 -2.14 10.50 1.88
C GLN A 30 -3.42 9.78 1.44
N GLY A 31 -4.53 10.04 2.14
CA GLY A 31 -5.84 9.51 1.74
C GLY A 31 -6.19 9.86 0.30
N GLY A 32 -6.69 8.89 -0.46
CA GLY A 32 -7.06 9.06 -1.87
C GLY A 32 -5.92 8.93 -2.87
N ALA A 33 -4.66 8.80 -2.42
CA ALA A 33 -3.52 8.69 -3.31
C ALA A 33 -3.61 7.46 -4.24
N THR A 34 -3.16 7.68 -5.47
CA THR A 34 -2.91 6.69 -6.52
C THR A 34 -1.40 6.60 -6.78
N VAL A 35 -0.98 5.71 -7.68
CA VAL A 35 0.41 5.62 -8.16
C VAL A 35 0.97 6.96 -8.66
N LEU A 36 0.11 7.86 -9.16
CA LEU A 36 0.49 9.16 -9.71
C LEU A 36 1.02 10.13 -8.64
N HIS A 37 0.71 9.88 -7.38
CA HIS A 37 1.05 10.75 -6.26
C HIS A 37 2.36 10.35 -5.57
N LEU A 38 2.92 9.17 -5.89
CA LEU A 38 4.09 8.63 -5.19
C LEU A 38 5.33 9.52 -5.33
N GLU A 39 5.52 10.15 -6.50
CA GLU A 39 6.65 11.06 -6.72
C GLU A 39 6.59 12.25 -5.76
N VAL A 40 5.43 12.89 -5.64
CA VAL A 40 5.22 14.05 -4.76
C VAL A 40 5.39 13.67 -3.29
N GLN A 41 4.89 12.50 -2.89
CA GLN A 41 5.07 12.02 -1.51
C GLN A 41 6.55 11.72 -1.20
N ALA A 42 7.28 11.12 -2.15
CA ALA A 42 8.70 10.84 -1.99
C ALA A 42 9.55 12.11 -1.92
N ASP A 43 9.25 13.10 -2.77
CA ASP A 43 9.91 14.41 -2.73
C ASP A 43 9.62 15.13 -1.42
N GLY A 44 8.37 15.12 -0.96
CA GLY A 44 8.00 15.71 0.34
C GLY A 44 8.58 14.99 1.55
N ALA A 45 8.92 13.70 1.42
CA ALA A 45 9.57 12.91 2.46
C ALA A 45 11.10 13.03 2.47
N ASP A 46 11.68 13.68 1.45
CA ASP A 46 13.13 13.74 1.21
C ASP A 46 13.75 12.33 1.25
N LEU A 47 13.29 11.47 0.33
CA LEU A 47 13.66 10.06 0.28
C LEU A 47 15.18 9.88 0.08
N MET A 48 15.81 9.07 0.92
CA MET A 48 17.24 8.80 0.91
C MET A 48 17.55 7.33 0.61
N GLY A 49 18.73 7.06 0.07
CA GLY A 49 19.19 5.70 -0.23
C GLY A 49 19.38 4.80 0.98
N SER A 50 19.32 5.33 2.20
CA SER A 50 19.36 4.57 3.46
C SER A 50 17.98 4.20 4.01
N ASP A 51 16.89 4.63 3.35
CA ASP A 51 15.53 4.41 3.82
C ASP A 51 15.04 3.00 3.46
N VAL A 52 14.20 2.43 4.33
CA VAL A 52 13.33 1.32 3.98
C VAL A 52 11.98 1.89 3.60
N VAL A 53 11.55 1.68 2.36
CA VAL A 53 10.37 2.35 1.81
C VAL A 53 9.24 1.36 1.64
N VAL A 54 8.10 1.66 2.28
CA VAL A 54 6.87 0.89 2.16
C VAL A 54 5.91 1.65 1.25
N VAL A 55 5.43 0.99 0.19
CA VAL A 55 4.45 1.55 -0.73
C VAL A 55 3.13 0.78 -0.66
N CYS A 56 2.01 1.48 -0.50
CA CYS A 56 0.67 0.91 -0.69
C CYS A 56 -0.24 1.82 -1.53
N VAL A 57 -0.43 1.45 -2.79
CA VAL A 57 -1.37 2.05 -3.74
C VAL A 57 -2.00 0.95 -4.57
N GLY A 58 -3.05 1.25 -5.34
CA GLY A 58 -3.78 0.28 -6.14
C GLY A 58 -5.26 0.21 -5.76
N THR A 59 -5.62 0.47 -4.50
CA THR A 59 -7.04 0.57 -4.11
C THR A 59 -7.70 1.77 -4.77
N ASN A 60 -7.10 2.97 -4.72
CA ASN A 60 -7.65 4.14 -5.40
C ASN A 60 -7.44 4.09 -6.92
N ASP A 61 -6.37 3.49 -7.39
CA ASP A 61 -6.14 3.30 -8.83
C ASP A 61 -7.24 2.44 -9.46
N ALA A 62 -7.78 1.47 -8.73
CA ALA A 62 -8.93 0.67 -9.12
C ALA A 62 -10.27 1.43 -9.14
N ALA A 63 -10.32 2.67 -8.67
CA ALA A 63 -11.54 3.46 -8.65
C ALA A 63 -11.89 3.93 -10.07
N PRO A 64 -13.13 3.71 -10.58
CA PRO A 64 -13.48 4.06 -11.96
C PRO A 64 -13.30 5.54 -12.31
N TRP A 65 -13.33 6.44 -11.33
CA TRP A 65 -13.19 7.88 -11.53
C TRP A 65 -11.74 8.40 -11.52
N ASN A 66 -10.75 7.55 -11.21
CA ASN A 66 -9.34 7.97 -11.16
C ASN A 66 -8.58 7.73 -12.47
N ASP A 67 -9.19 7.05 -13.44
CA ASP A 67 -8.67 6.81 -14.80
C ASP A 67 -7.21 6.31 -14.85
N VAL A 68 -6.83 5.47 -13.89
CA VAL A 68 -5.58 4.72 -13.94
C VAL A 68 -5.90 3.38 -14.59
N SER A 69 -5.13 2.97 -15.58
CA SER A 69 -5.20 1.61 -16.12
C SER A 69 -4.22 0.70 -15.38
N VAL A 70 -4.48 -0.60 -15.29
CA VAL A 70 -3.58 -1.58 -14.65
C VAL A 70 -2.18 -1.54 -15.27
N ALA A 71 -2.09 -1.41 -16.60
CA ALA A 71 -0.80 -1.28 -17.29
C ALA A 71 -0.11 0.05 -16.95
N GLY A 72 -0.87 1.15 -16.83
CA GLY A 72 -0.37 2.44 -16.37
C GLY A 72 0.16 2.38 -14.93
N PHE A 73 -0.59 1.74 -14.04
CA PHE A 73 -0.19 1.48 -12.66
C PHE A 73 1.09 0.67 -12.58
N ARG A 74 1.17 -0.48 -13.24
CA ARG A 74 2.35 -1.34 -13.24
C ARG A 74 3.59 -0.59 -13.71
N ARG A 75 3.46 0.17 -14.80
CA ARG A 75 4.55 0.99 -15.35
C ARG A 75 4.95 2.11 -14.39
N GLY A 76 3.97 2.80 -13.81
CA GLY A 76 4.20 3.89 -12.86
C GLY A 76 4.92 3.42 -11.61
N LEU A 77 4.42 2.36 -10.96
CA LEU A 77 5.00 1.79 -9.76
C LEU A 77 6.39 1.22 -10.03
N GLY A 78 6.58 0.47 -11.13
CA GLY A 78 7.89 -0.06 -11.50
C GLY A 78 8.91 1.04 -11.87
N ARG A 79 8.46 2.12 -12.51
CA ARG A 79 9.33 3.30 -12.73
C ARG A 79 9.76 3.90 -11.40
N PHE A 80 8.79 4.17 -10.52
CA PHE A 80 9.01 4.80 -9.22
C PHE A 80 10.02 4.02 -8.36
N VAL A 81 9.80 2.71 -8.20
CA VAL A 81 10.70 1.82 -7.43
C VAL A 81 12.10 1.79 -8.04
N ARG A 82 12.22 1.84 -9.38
CA ARG A 82 13.52 1.83 -10.07
C ARG A 82 14.27 3.16 -9.96
N SER A 83 13.57 4.29 -10.02
CA SER A 83 14.21 5.61 -10.16
C SER A 83 14.51 6.29 -8.83
N ARG A 84 13.88 5.86 -7.73
CA ARG A 84 14.02 6.51 -6.43
C ARG A 84 15.03 5.80 -5.54
N PRO A 85 15.84 6.55 -4.77
CA PRO A 85 16.84 5.96 -3.88
C PRO A 85 16.13 5.31 -2.69
N ALA A 86 16.45 4.04 -2.41
CA ALA A 86 16.02 3.35 -1.20
C ALA A 86 17.02 2.24 -0.88
N GLY A 87 17.22 1.96 0.41
CA GLY A 87 18.04 0.84 0.86
C GLY A 87 17.29 -0.49 0.72
N ALA A 88 15.96 -0.46 0.90
CA ALA A 88 15.08 -1.58 0.63
C ALA A 88 13.67 -1.10 0.27
N TRP A 89 12.97 -1.92 -0.53
CA TRP A 89 11.58 -1.69 -0.91
C TRP A 89 10.68 -2.78 -0.35
N VAL A 90 9.55 -2.35 0.20
CA VAL A 90 8.41 -3.20 0.57
C VAL A 90 7.19 -2.70 -0.19
N ILE A 91 6.58 -3.56 -0.99
CA ILE A 91 5.31 -3.29 -1.66
C ILE A 91 4.22 -4.00 -0.88
N MET A 92 3.31 -3.22 -0.28
CA MET A 92 2.12 -3.73 0.39
C MET A 92 0.98 -3.80 -0.61
N SER A 93 0.51 -5.02 -0.91
CA SER A 93 -0.56 -5.20 -1.89
C SER A 93 -1.87 -4.55 -1.43
N PRO A 94 -2.71 -4.03 -2.35
CA PRO A 94 -4.05 -3.55 -2.03
C PRO A 94 -4.85 -4.62 -1.27
N PRO A 95 -5.47 -4.30 -0.13
CA PRO A 95 -6.12 -5.28 0.74
C PRO A 95 -7.40 -5.90 0.13
N GLY A 96 -7.99 -5.25 -0.88
CA GLY A 96 -9.35 -5.57 -1.37
C GLY A 96 -10.38 -4.60 -0.80
N VAL A 97 -11.65 -4.92 -0.98
CA VAL A 97 -12.81 -4.16 -0.50
C VAL A 97 -13.94 -5.09 -0.05
N ASP A 98 -14.87 -4.61 0.75
CA ASP A 98 -16.17 -5.25 1.01
C ASP A 98 -17.21 -4.70 0.02
N GLU A 99 -17.36 -5.37 -1.13
CA GLU A 99 -18.25 -4.95 -2.22
C GLU A 99 -19.71 -4.77 -1.79
N ALA A 100 -20.17 -5.53 -0.80
CA ALA A 100 -21.54 -5.44 -0.30
C ALA A 100 -21.85 -4.11 0.41
N ARG A 101 -20.80 -3.36 0.79
CA ARG A 101 -20.89 -2.04 1.44
C ARG A 101 -20.56 -0.89 0.50
N LEU A 102 -20.18 -1.19 -0.75
CA LEU A 102 -19.85 -0.21 -1.75
C LEU A 102 -21.03 0.05 -2.70
N GLY A 103 -21.00 1.19 -3.38
CA GLY A 103 -21.99 1.54 -4.40
C GLY A 103 -21.79 0.74 -5.70
N PRO A 104 -22.81 0.64 -6.56
CA PRO A 104 -22.76 -0.16 -7.80
C PRO A 104 -21.78 0.36 -8.87
N ARG A 105 -21.20 1.55 -8.67
CA ARG A 105 -20.20 2.17 -9.55
C ARG A 105 -18.84 2.33 -8.87
N ASP A 106 -18.64 1.66 -7.73
CA ASP A 106 -17.38 1.67 -7.00
C ASP A 106 -16.45 0.55 -7.50
N ARG A 107 -15.33 0.37 -6.80
CA ARG A 107 -14.34 -0.68 -7.02
C ARG A 107 -14.95 -2.05 -6.73
N THR A 108 -14.50 -3.06 -7.47
CA THR A 108 -14.76 -4.47 -7.17
C THR A 108 -13.45 -5.16 -6.79
N ASN A 109 -13.51 -6.26 -6.05
CA ASN A 109 -12.31 -7.07 -5.79
C ASN A 109 -11.75 -7.67 -7.07
N ALA A 110 -12.57 -7.94 -8.09
CA ALA A 110 -12.08 -8.39 -9.39
C ALA A 110 -11.08 -7.37 -9.97
N VAL A 111 -11.46 -6.08 -10.01
CA VAL A 111 -10.57 -5.01 -10.49
C VAL A 111 -9.38 -4.82 -9.53
N VAL A 112 -9.61 -4.75 -8.21
CA VAL A 112 -8.53 -4.58 -7.23
C VAL A 112 -7.51 -5.73 -7.28
N ASN A 113 -7.92 -6.95 -7.64
CA ASN A 113 -7.02 -8.08 -7.82
C ASN A 113 -6.06 -7.85 -9.00
N GLU A 114 -6.49 -7.23 -10.10
CA GLU A 114 -5.60 -6.91 -11.22
C GLU A 114 -4.48 -5.95 -10.79
N TYR A 115 -4.79 -4.97 -9.94
CA TYR A 115 -3.79 -4.07 -9.35
C TYR A 115 -2.88 -4.78 -8.36
N ARG A 116 -3.40 -5.74 -7.59
CA ARG A 116 -2.60 -6.59 -6.71
C ARG A 116 -1.60 -7.42 -7.49
N ASP A 117 -2.04 -8.07 -8.58
CA ASP A 117 -1.17 -8.90 -9.42
C ASP A 117 -0.09 -8.04 -10.09
N ALA A 118 -0.45 -6.83 -10.53
CA ALA A 118 0.50 -5.86 -11.04
C ALA A 118 1.53 -5.42 -9.99
N ALA A 119 1.10 -5.17 -8.74
CA ALA A 119 2.00 -4.83 -7.64
C ALA A 119 2.95 -5.98 -7.30
N ALA A 120 2.45 -7.22 -7.25
CA ALA A 120 3.26 -8.42 -7.05
C ALA A 120 4.29 -8.61 -8.18
N THR A 121 3.89 -8.38 -9.44
CA THR A 121 4.80 -8.40 -10.59
C THR A 121 5.93 -7.38 -10.46
N VAL A 122 5.62 -6.15 -10.02
CA VAL A 122 6.64 -5.13 -9.78
C VAL A 122 7.55 -5.55 -8.63
N ALA A 123 7.01 -6.10 -7.54
CA ALA A 123 7.82 -6.54 -6.41
C ALA A 123 8.87 -7.57 -6.85
N ALA A 124 8.43 -8.59 -7.58
CA ALA A 124 9.30 -9.63 -8.11
C ALA A 124 10.35 -9.09 -9.11
N SER A 125 9.98 -8.12 -9.96
CA SER A 125 10.88 -7.57 -10.99
C SER A 125 11.95 -6.62 -10.46
N HIS A 126 11.77 -6.10 -9.25
CA HIS A 126 12.64 -5.06 -8.67
C HIS A 126 13.29 -5.48 -7.33
N SER A 127 13.31 -6.79 -7.03
CA SER A 127 13.83 -7.33 -5.76
C SER A 127 13.22 -6.66 -4.53
N ALA A 128 11.98 -6.16 -4.63
CA ALA A 128 11.25 -5.61 -3.50
C ALA A 128 10.52 -6.75 -2.78
N ARG A 129 10.42 -6.63 -1.46
CA ARG A 129 9.62 -7.56 -0.66
C ARG A 129 8.14 -7.29 -0.90
N LEU A 130 7.34 -8.34 -1.09
CA LEU A 130 5.89 -8.22 -1.19
C LEU A 130 5.26 -8.54 0.18
N LEU A 131 4.52 -7.58 0.73
CA LEU A 131 3.61 -7.83 1.85
C LEU A 131 2.21 -8.11 1.29
N ASP A 132 1.84 -9.39 1.21
CA ASP A 132 0.54 -9.80 0.69
C ASP A 132 -0.58 -9.59 1.71
N THR A 133 -1.16 -8.39 1.68
CA THR A 133 -2.20 -7.96 2.59
C THR A 133 -3.49 -8.76 2.45
N ARG A 134 -3.84 -9.23 1.24
CA ARG A 134 -5.10 -9.98 1.04
C ARG A 134 -5.08 -11.31 1.76
N SER A 135 -4.00 -12.07 1.57
CA SER A 135 -3.84 -13.39 2.19
C SER A 135 -3.81 -13.25 3.70
N MET A 136 -3.08 -12.24 4.21
CA MET A 136 -3.03 -11.94 5.65
C MET A 136 -4.41 -11.65 6.26
N LEU A 137 -5.24 -10.87 5.56
CA LEU A 137 -6.55 -10.46 6.04
C LEU A 137 -7.66 -11.47 5.71
N ALA A 138 -7.38 -12.54 4.96
CA ALA A 138 -8.39 -13.48 4.49
C ALA A 138 -9.21 -14.10 5.64
N GLN A 139 -8.56 -14.39 6.77
CA GLN A 139 -9.20 -14.94 7.97
C GLN A 139 -10.29 -14.03 8.58
N LEU A 140 -10.25 -12.72 8.29
CA LEU A 140 -11.24 -11.77 8.80
C LEU A 140 -12.45 -11.62 7.87
N GLY A 141 -12.37 -12.09 6.62
CA GLY A 141 -13.42 -11.86 5.62
C GLY A 141 -13.84 -10.39 5.56
N THR A 142 -15.15 -10.12 5.60
CA THR A 142 -15.70 -8.75 5.61
C THR A 142 -15.38 -7.98 6.89
N ALA A 143 -15.03 -8.64 7.99
CA ALA A 143 -14.59 -7.97 9.22
C ALA A 143 -13.19 -7.33 9.08
N ALA A 144 -12.48 -7.59 7.99
CA ALA A 144 -11.27 -6.87 7.63
C ALA A 144 -11.54 -5.38 7.35
N PHE A 145 -12.78 -5.02 6.99
CA PHE A 145 -13.15 -3.68 6.55
C PHE A 145 -14.03 -2.95 7.56
N ALA A 146 -13.90 -1.62 7.58
CA ALA A 146 -14.76 -0.70 8.31
C ALA A 146 -16.16 -0.66 7.68
N LYS A 147 -17.05 0.15 8.26
CA LYS A 147 -18.45 0.26 7.79
C LYS A 147 -18.58 0.79 6.37
N ASP A 148 -17.58 1.51 5.87
CA ASP A 148 -17.52 2.01 4.50
C ASP A 148 -17.09 0.95 3.48
N GLY A 149 -16.70 -0.25 3.91
CA GLY A 149 -16.24 -1.33 3.04
C GLY A 149 -14.92 -1.10 2.32
N LEU A 150 -14.32 0.08 2.47
CA LEU A 150 -13.09 0.48 1.81
C LEU A 150 -11.91 0.41 2.77
N HIS A 151 -12.05 1.02 3.93
CA HIS A 151 -10.94 1.16 4.85
C HIS A 151 -10.78 -0.06 5.75
N LEU A 152 -9.55 -0.35 6.16
CA LEU A 152 -9.27 -1.43 7.09
C LEU A 152 -9.88 -1.17 8.47
N SER A 153 -10.41 -2.24 9.08
CA SER A 153 -10.92 -2.24 10.44
C SER A 153 -9.78 -2.23 11.47
N GLY A 154 -10.11 -1.94 12.73
CA GLY A 154 -9.15 -2.05 13.81
C GLY A 154 -8.56 -3.46 13.97
N ALA A 155 -9.35 -4.50 13.63
CA ALA A 155 -8.90 -5.90 13.65
C ALA A 155 -7.88 -6.17 12.53
N ALA A 156 -8.13 -5.66 11.33
CA ALA A 156 -7.18 -5.76 10.23
C ALA A 156 -5.84 -5.07 10.57
N TYR A 157 -5.87 -3.86 11.15
CA TYR A 157 -4.63 -3.20 11.58
C TYR A 157 -3.88 -3.95 12.68
N ARG A 158 -4.56 -4.74 13.54
CA ARG A 158 -3.86 -5.58 14.52
C ARG A 158 -3.05 -6.71 13.88
N LEU A 159 -3.49 -7.22 12.73
CA LEU A 159 -2.74 -8.20 11.94
C LEU A 159 -1.66 -7.52 11.08
N LEU A 160 -1.99 -6.38 10.49
CA LEU A 160 -1.13 -5.68 9.55
C LEU A 160 0.13 -5.11 10.21
N LEU A 161 0.02 -4.45 11.37
CA LEU A 161 1.14 -3.70 11.94
C LEU A 161 2.35 -4.60 12.30
N PRO A 162 2.19 -5.75 12.96
CA PRO A 162 3.31 -6.64 13.21
C PRO A 162 3.97 -7.16 11.92
N ALA A 163 3.16 -7.50 10.91
CA ALA A 163 3.67 -7.99 9.62
C ALA A 163 4.39 -6.88 8.85
N LEU A 164 3.88 -5.65 8.90
CA LEU A 164 4.52 -4.47 8.34
C LEU A 164 5.87 -4.20 9.04
N ALA A 165 5.90 -4.19 10.37
CA ALA A 165 7.13 -4.02 11.14
C ALA A 165 8.19 -5.08 10.73
N ALA A 166 7.82 -6.36 10.73
CA ALA A 166 8.70 -7.45 10.33
C ALA A 166 9.23 -7.28 8.89
N SER A 167 8.37 -6.86 7.95
CA SER A 167 8.78 -6.68 6.55
C SER A 167 9.85 -5.59 6.34
N THR A 168 9.96 -4.66 7.29
CA THR A 168 10.89 -3.53 7.23
C THR A 168 12.22 -3.76 7.96
N GLN A 169 12.38 -4.90 8.64
CA GLN A 169 13.64 -5.26 9.30
C GLN A 169 14.62 -5.84 8.26
N SER A 170 15.90 -5.50 8.35
CA SER A 170 16.93 -6.18 7.56
C SER A 170 17.17 -7.57 8.16
N ASP A 171 17.43 -8.56 7.31
CA ASP A 171 17.89 -9.88 7.76
C ASP A 171 19.34 -9.80 8.27
#